data_AF-A0A0Q9PIB9-F1
#
_entry.id   AF-A0A0Q9PIB9-F1
#
_cell.length_a   1.000
_cell.length_b   1.000
_cell.length_c   1.000
_cell.angle_alpha   90.00
_cell.angle_beta   90.00
_cell.angle_gamma   90.00
#
_symmetry.space_group_name_H-M   'P 1'
#
loop_
_entity.id
_entity.type
_entity.pdbx_description
1 polymer ?
#
loop_
_entity_poly.entity_id
_entity_poly.type
_entity_poly.pdbx_seq_one_letter_code
_entity_poly.pdbx_strand_id
1 'polypeptide(L)'
;MRISVAVITYNWPEALELVLQALAAQVELPYEVIVTDDGSQPATRELLLRLARNYPVRLVHLWQPDDGARMSRARNRAIAAAQGDYLILLDGDMVVEPHFIADHRAFARHGCFAQGSRVLTDARLTRHMLGRGPAIPGFFRRGVDRRRHTLRLPALARLFAKPGRRQRGIKSCNMGFWRDDLLRINGFNEAMTGWGREDTELAVRAFHAGLLRRDLRLSGLAAHLYHRTRKHVVGNPNDHILEDTRRRRLIRCEKGVGQHLDEFATAPADLRTIGRPLQHWPTVLEDMLGAAQPATA
;
A
#
# COMPACT_ATOMS: atom_id res chain seq x y z
N MET A 1 17.38 5.63 9.84
CA MET A 1 16.65 4.89 8.79
C MET A 1 15.92 5.88 7.89
N ARG A 2 15.96 5.64 6.59
CA ARG A 2 15.11 6.28 5.58
C ARG A 2 13.84 5.45 5.41
N ILE A 3 12.68 6.11 5.42
CA ILE A 3 11.36 5.45 5.34
C ILE A 3 10.72 5.78 4.00
N SER A 4 10.49 4.76 3.16
CA SER A 4 9.69 4.91 1.95
C SER A 4 8.25 4.48 2.23
N VAL A 5 7.27 5.28 1.79
CA VAL A 5 5.86 4.90 1.89
C VAL A 5 5.38 4.46 0.51
N ALA A 6 5.05 3.18 0.38
CA ALA A 6 4.45 2.62 -0.83
C ALA A 6 2.93 2.67 -0.71
N VAL A 7 2.30 3.56 -1.47
CA VAL A 7 0.85 3.77 -1.52
C VAL A 7 0.28 3.05 -2.73
N ILE A 8 -0.51 2.00 -2.54
CA ILE A 8 -1.20 1.31 -3.64
C ILE A 8 -2.54 1.99 -3.95
N THR A 9 -2.82 2.26 -5.23
CA THR A 9 -4.06 2.93 -5.65
C THR A 9 -4.71 2.23 -6.85
N TYR A 10 -6.03 2.39 -6.97
CA TYR A 10 -6.81 2.00 -8.14
C TYR A 10 -8.06 2.87 -8.27
N ASN A 11 -8.14 3.69 -9.32
CA ASN A 11 -9.33 4.42 -9.78
C ASN A 11 -10.11 5.20 -8.70
N TRP A 12 -9.41 5.81 -7.75
CA TRP A 12 -10.02 6.70 -6.75
C TRP A 12 -9.13 7.93 -6.41
N PRO A 13 -8.97 8.87 -7.35
CA PRO A 13 -8.05 10.00 -7.21
C PRO A 13 -8.36 10.88 -5.99
N GLU A 14 -9.62 11.10 -5.63
CA GLU A 14 -9.99 11.97 -4.49
C GLU A 14 -9.57 11.36 -3.14
N ALA A 15 -9.67 10.04 -3.00
CA ALA A 15 -9.16 9.34 -1.83
C ALA A 15 -7.63 9.42 -1.77
N LEU A 16 -6.97 9.17 -2.90
CA LEU A 16 -5.51 9.23 -3.00
C LEU A 16 -4.99 10.63 -2.67
N GLU A 17 -5.62 11.69 -3.18
CA GLU A 17 -5.28 13.07 -2.85
C GLU A 17 -5.32 13.31 -1.34
N LEU A 18 -6.37 12.83 -0.67
CA LEU A 18 -6.52 12.94 0.76
C LEU A 18 -5.40 12.21 1.53
N VAL A 19 -5.03 11.00 1.09
CA VAL A 19 -3.92 10.23 1.68
C VAL A 19 -2.59 10.94 1.50
N LEU A 20 -2.31 11.47 0.30
CA LEU A 20 -1.08 12.21 0.02
C LEU A 20 -1.01 13.53 0.81
N GLN A 21 -2.12 14.24 0.95
CA GLN A 21 -2.18 15.41 1.84
C GLN A 21 -1.90 15.03 3.30
N ALA A 22 -2.40 13.89 3.78
CA ALA A 22 -2.14 13.40 5.13
C ALA A 22 -0.65 13.04 5.35
N LEU A 23 0.00 12.46 4.33
CA LEU A 23 1.43 12.16 4.33
C LEU A 23 2.30 13.43 4.25
N ALA A 24 1.86 14.44 3.51
CA ALA A 24 2.54 15.73 3.44
C ALA A 24 2.44 16.53 4.75
N ALA A 25 1.40 16.29 5.56
CA ALA A 25 1.16 16.94 6.85
C ALA A 25 1.73 16.19 8.06
N GLN A 26 2.62 15.21 7.84
CA GLN A 26 3.25 14.46 8.92
C GLN A 26 4.22 15.34 9.73
N VAL A 27 4.28 15.11 11.04
CA VAL A 27 5.26 15.78 11.92
C VAL A 27 6.70 15.37 11.60
N GLU A 28 6.87 14.16 11.06
CA GLU A 28 8.11 13.67 10.48
C GLU A 28 7.79 13.21 9.05
N LEU A 29 8.40 13.85 8.07
CA LEU A 29 8.19 13.50 6.67
C LEU A 29 8.89 12.16 6.33
N PRO A 30 8.28 11.31 5.49
CA PRO A 30 8.97 10.14 4.96
C PRO A 30 10.13 10.57 4.04
N TYR A 31 11.04 9.66 3.75
CA TYR A 31 12.12 9.91 2.79
C TYR A 31 11.57 10.07 1.36
N GLU A 32 10.57 9.27 1.01
CA GLU A 32 9.89 9.32 -0.28
C GLU A 32 8.48 8.72 -0.17
N VAL A 33 7.63 9.07 -1.14
CA VAL A 33 6.34 8.43 -1.36
C VAL A 33 6.32 7.83 -2.77
N ILE A 34 6.01 6.54 -2.85
CA ILE A 34 5.91 5.78 -4.09
C ILE A 34 4.45 5.40 -4.26
N VAL A 35 3.76 6.03 -5.20
CA VAL A 35 2.41 5.66 -5.58
C VAL A 35 2.50 4.55 -6.63
N THR A 36 2.12 3.34 -6.25
CA THR A 36 1.99 2.22 -7.18
C THR A 36 0.54 2.07 -7.60
N ASP A 37 0.32 2.07 -8.91
CA ASP A 37 -0.99 2.24 -9.52
C ASP A 37 -1.32 1.04 -10.40
N ASP A 38 -2.33 0.27 -9.98
CA ASP A 38 -2.74 -1.00 -10.58
C ASP A 38 -3.74 -0.81 -11.74
N GLY A 39 -3.44 0.09 -12.66
CA GLY A 39 -4.28 0.32 -13.85
C GLY A 39 -5.31 1.43 -13.73
N SER A 40 -5.03 2.49 -12.96
CA SER A 40 -5.93 3.64 -12.92
C SER A 40 -5.97 4.39 -14.25
N GLN A 41 -7.09 5.08 -14.46
CA GLN A 41 -7.34 5.98 -15.59
C GLN A 41 -6.48 7.27 -15.50
N PRO A 42 -6.32 8.02 -16.62
CA PRO A 42 -5.43 9.19 -16.70
C PRO A 42 -5.59 10.24 -15.59
N ALA A 43 -6.80 10.43 -15.06
CA ALA A 43 -7.08 11.37 -13.98
C ALA A 43 -6.20 11.18 -12.73
N THR A 44 -5.81 9.94 -12.42
CA THR A 44 -4.90 9.65 -11.29
C THR A 44 -3.50 10.20 -11.55
N ARG A 45 -2.97 10.03 -12.76
CA ARG A 45 -1.66 10.59 -13.15
C ARG A 45 -1.68 12.11 -13.16
N GLU A 46 -2.75 12.71 -13.69
CA GLU A 46 -2.90 14.17 -13.72
C GLU A 46 -2.94 14.79 -12.31
N LEU A 47 -3.66 14.15 -11.38
CA LEU A 47 -3.62 14.49 -9.97
C LEU A 47 -2.19 14.43 -9.42
N LEU A 48 -1.47 13.34 -9.65
CA LEU A 48 -0.11 13.16 -9.13
C LEU A 48 0.87 14.19 -9.68
N LEU A 49 0.84 14.48 -10.98
CA LEU A 49 1.66 15.53 -11.60
C LEU A 49 1.34 16.93 -11.03
N ARG A 50 0.06 17.20 -10.74
CA ARG A 50 -0.37 18.44 -10.10
C ARG A 50 0.19 18.56 -8.67
N LEU A 51 0.02 17.51 -7.86
CA LEU A 51 0.48 17.49 -6.47
C LEU A 51 2.00 17.55 -6.36
N ALA A 52 2.71 16.85 -7.25
CA ALA A 52 4.17 16.75 -7.24
C ALA A 52 4.87 18.11 -7.19
N ARG A 53 4.33 19.13 -7.87
CA ARG A 53 4.92 20.47 -7.97
C ARG A 53 5.33 21.07 -6.63
N ASN A 54 4.50 20.86 -5.60
CA ASN A 54 4.69 21.41 -4.26
C ASN A 54 4.77 20.31 -3.18
N TYR A 55 4.94 19.05 -3.57
CA TYR A 55 4.99 17.95 -2.61
C TYR A 55 6.31 18.02 -1.81
N PRO A 56 6.28 17.85 -0.47
CA PRO A 56 7.43 18.16 0.38
C PRO A 56 8.58 17.14 0.27
N VAL A 57 8.33 15.99 -0.34
CA VAL A 57 9.29 14.88 -0.48
C VAL A 57 9.28 14.35 -1.91
N ARG A 58 10.22 13.47 -2.25
CA ARG A 58 10.22 12.78 -3.55
C ARG A 58 8.93 12.00 -3.72
N LEU A 59 8.19 12.29 -4.80
CA LEU A 59 6.96 11.61 -5.17
C LEU A 59 7.19 10.84 -6.48
N VAL A 60 6.93 9.54 -6.46
CA VAL A 60 7.11 8.64 -7.61
C VAL A 60 5.76 8.04 -7.98
N HIS A 61 5.49 7.89 -9.28
CA HIS A 61 4.32 7.16 -9.79
C HIS A 61 4.77 5.95 -10.60
N LEU A 62 4.37 4.76 -10.17
CA LEU A 62 4.63 3.49 -10.84
C LEU A 62 3.30 2.92 -11.36
N TRP A 63 2.95 3.25 -12.60
CA TRP A 63 1.75 2.73 -13.25
C TRP A 63 2.01 1.38 -13.91
N GLN A 64 1.03 0.48 -13.87
CA GLN A 64 0.97 -0.73 -14.70
C GLN A 64 -0.37 -0.81 -15.43
N PRO A 65 -0.45 -1.53 -16.57
CA PRO A 65 -1.72 -1.74 -17.27
C PRO A 65 -2.80 -2.34 -16.36
N ASP A 66 -4.07 -2.02 -16.64
CA ASP A 66 -5.22 -2.70 -16.01
C ASP A 66 -5.40 -4.07 -16.69
N ASP A 67 -5.01 -5.14 -16.00
CA ASP A 67 -5.12 -6.53 -16.45
C ASP A 67 -5.49 -7.39 -15.25
N GLY A 68 -6.64 -7.03 -14.68
CA GLY A 68 -7.16 -7.60 -13.44
C GLY A 68 -6.45 -7.08 -12.19
N ALA A 69 -6.95 -7.52 -11.03
CA ALA A 69 -6.38 -7.13 -9.74
C ALA A 69 -5.02 -7.81 -9.53
N ARG A 70 -3.94 -7.05 -9.69
CA ARG A 70 -2.53 -7.48 -9.61
C ARG A 70 -1.79 -6.68 -8.53
N MET A 71 -2.45 -6.54 -7.39
CA MET A 71 -1.93 -5.82 -6.22
C MET A 71 -0.57 -6.33 -5.75
N SER A 72 -0.32 -7.65 -5.81
CA SER A 72 0.98 -8.24 -5.48
C SER A 72 2.10 -7.68 -6.37
N ARG A 73 1.85 -7.59 -7.69
CA ARG A 73 2.80 -7.04 -8.66
C ARG A 73 3.04 -5.56 -8.41
N ALA A 74 1.97 -4.78 -8.23
CA ALA A 74 2.06 -3.35 -7.91
C ALA A 74 2.92 -3.11 -6.64
N ARG A 75 2.62 -3.83 -5.54
CA ARG A 75 3.40 -3.74 -4.31
C ARG A 75 4.85 -4.17 -4.51
N ASN A 76 5.12 -5.22 -5.29
CA ASN A 76 6.49 -5.65 -5.58
C ASN A 76 7.29 -4.63 -6.37
N ARG A 77 6.68 -3.97 -7.36
CA ARG A 77 7.34 -2.86 -8.09
C ARG A 77 7.71 -1.72 -7.15
N ALA A 78 6.84 -1.38 -6.20
CA ALA A 78 7.17 -0.40 -5.17
C ALA A 78 8.32 -0.84 -4.25
N ILE A 79 8.37 -2.12 -3.84
CA ILE A 79 9.47 -2.66 -3.02
C ILE A 79 10.79 -2.59 -3.79
N ALA A 80 10.79 -2.98 -5.06
CA ALA A 80 11.96 -2.95 -5.93
C ALA A 80 12.48 -1.52 -6.11
N ALA A 81 11.60 -0.58 -6.45
CA ALA A 81 11.92 0.83 -6.71
C ALA A 81 12.36 1.63 -5.48
N ALA A 82 11.94 1.19 -4.28
CA ALA A 82 12.19 1.92 -3.05
C ALA A 82 13.68 2.10 -2.73
N GLN A 83 14.02 3.29 -2.28
CA GLN A 83 15.36 3.74 -1.94
C GLN A 83 15.58 3.84 -0.41
N GLY A 84 14.51 3.71 0.38
CA GLY A 84 14.57 3.69 1.84
C GLY A 84 14.91 2.31 2.41
N ASP A 85 15.44 2.32 3.64
CA ASP A 85 15.84 1.11 4.36
C ASP A 85 14.62 0.39 4.96
N TYR A 86 13.56 1.16 5.24
CA TYR A 86 12.30 0.70 5.81
C TYR A 86 11.13 1.09 4.90
N LEU A 87 10.23 0.14 4.66
CA LEU A 87 9.08 0.30 3.78
C LEU A 87 7.79 0.27 4.59
N ILE A 88 6.93 1.28 4.42
CA ILE A 88 5.55 1.26 4.90
C ILE A 88 4.63 0.99 3.71
N LEU A 89 3.88 -0.10 3.77
CA LEU A 89 2.81 -0.43 2.84
C LEU A 89 1.51 0.23 3.32
N LEU A 90 0.88 1.01 2.43
CA LEU A 90 -0.31 1.79 2.71
C LEU A 90 -1.29 1.68 1.53
N ASP A 91 -2.59 1.56 1.80
CA ASP A 91 -3.61 1.59 0.75
C ASP A 91 -4.01 3.06 0.46
N GLY A 92 -4.38 3.36 -0.79
CA GLY A 92 -4.72 4.70 -1.27
C GLY A 92 -6.01 5.30 -0.71
N ASP A 93 -6.68 4.58 0.18
CA ASP A 93 -7.89 4.98 0.92
C ASP A 93 -7.66 5.03 2.45
N MET A 94 -6.40 5.01 2.89
CA MET A 94 -5.99 5.04 4.30
C MET A 94 -5.42 6.40 4.69
N VAL A 95 -6.27 7.30 5.19
CA VAL A 95 -5.85 8.62 5.70
C VAL A 95 -5.10 8.44 7.01
N VAL A 96 -3.84 8.88 7.08
CA VAL A 96 -2.95 8.65 8.23
C VAL A 96 -3.00 9.79 9.26
N GLU A 97 -2.75 9.45 10.53
CA GLU A 97 -2.62 10.44 11.61
C GLU A 97 -1.28 11.20 11.52
N PRO A 98 -1.17 12.47 11.97
CA PRO A 98 0.06 13.27 11.84
C PRO A 98 1.37 12.66 12.37
N HIS A 99 1.34 11.71 13.29
CA HIS A 99 2.53 11.04 13.85
C HIS A 99 2.78 9.66 13.25
N PHE A 100 2.06 9.27 12.20
CA PHE A 100 2.10 7.93 11.63
C PHE A 100 3.50 7.47 11.24
N ILE A 101 4.29 8.34 10.60
CA ILE A 101 5.69 8.02 10.22
C ILE A 101 6.59 7.87 11.44
N ALA A 102 6.52 8.83 12.38
CA ALA A 102 7.29 8.79 13.62
C ALA A 102 6.97 7.54 14.46
N ASP A 103 5.71 7.12 14.46
CA ASP A 103 5.22 5.92 15.15
C ASP A 103 5.77 4.64 14.51
N HIS A 104 5.77 4.54 13.18
CA HIS A 104 6.43 3.43 12.47
C HIS A 104 7.93 3.38 12.75
N ARG A 105 8.62 4.53 12.72
CA ARG A 105 10.04 4.63 13.10
C ARG A 105 10.29 4.09 14.50
N ALA A 106 9.48 4.50 15.48
CA ALA A 106 9.64 4.10 16.87
C ALA A 106 9.40 2.58 17.10
N PHE A 107 8.64 1.95 16.22
CA PHE A 107 8.29 0.52 16.29
C PHE A 107 9.13 -0.37 15.38
N ALA A 108 9.84 0.20 14.41
CA ALA A 108 10.77 -0.54 13.57
C ALA A 108 11.84 -1.23 14.44
N ARG A 109 12.03 -2.53 14.20
CA ARG A 109 13.02 -3.37 14.89
C ARG A 109 13.47 -4.46 13.94
N HIS A 110 14.77 -4.67 13.78
CA HIS A 110 15.28 -5.77 12.97
C HIS A 110 14.77 -7.13 13.46
N GLY A 111 14.54 -8.05 12.53
CA GLY A 111 13.89 -9.34 12.81
C GLY A 111 12.39 -9.21 13.11
N CYS A 112 11.80 -8.03 12.94
CA CYS A 112 10.37 -7.82 13.09
C CYS A 112 9.76 -7.04 11.92
N PHE A 113 8.50 -7.33 11.63
CA PHE A 113 7.63 -6.44 10.85
C PHE A 113 6.56 -5.79 11.75
N ALA A 114 6.12 -4.61 11.34
CA ALA A 114 5.12 -3.79 11.99
C ALA A 114 3.74 -4.05 11.37
N GLN A 115 2.71 -4.24 12.20
CA GLN A 115 1.32 -4.26 11.77
C GLN A 115 0.56 -3.16 12.47
N GLY A 116 0.11 -2.18 11.70
CA GLY A 116 -0.78 -1.14 12.16
C GLY A 116 -2.25 -1.56 12.15
N SER A 117 -3.06 -0.69 12.72
CA SER A 117 -4.51 -0.86 12.80
C SER A 117 -5.24 0.14 11.90
N ARG A 118 -6.54 -0.06 11.74
CA ARG A 118 -7.38 0.85 10.96
C ARG A 118 -8.68 1.15 11.68
N VAL A 119 -9.03 2.42 11.67
CA VAL A 119 -10.38 2.92 11.96
C VAL A 119 -11.21 2.71 10.70
N LEU A 120 -12.44 2.22 10.84
CA LEU A 120 -13.34 2.08 9.71
C LEU A 120 -14.32 3.25 9.71
N THR A 121 -14.39 3.98 8.61
CA THR A 121 -15.40 5.03 8.42
C THR A 121 -16.64 4.47 7.71
N ASP A 122 -17.77 5.15 7.85
CA ASP A 122 -18.96 4.91 7.03
C ASP A 122 -19.01 5.86 5.82
N ALA A 123 -19.95 5.61 4.90
CA ALA A 123 -20.11 6.42 3.69
C ALA A 123 -20.31 7.92 3.97
N ARG A 124 -21.00 8.27 5.07
CA ARG A 124 -21.27 9.67 5.42
C ARG A 124 -20.00 10.37 5.87
N LEU A 125 -19.22 9.71 6.74
CA LEU A 125 -17.97 10.23 7.26
C LEU A 125 -16.91 10.32 6.16
N THR A 126 -16.84 9.35 5.24
CA THR A 126 -15.97 9.43 4.06
C THR A 126 -16.27 10.66 3.21
N ARG A 127 -17.55 10.90 2.85
CA ARG A 127 -17.93 12.11 2.10
C ARG A 127 -17.54 13.40 2.84
N HIS A 128 -17.69 13.40 4.16
CA HIS A 128 -17.29 14.55 4.97
C HIS A 128 -15.77 14.78 4.93
N MET A 129 -14.97 13.72 5.05
CA MET A 129 -13.51 13.81 5.00
C MET A 129 -13.01 14.26 3.62
N LEU A 130 -13.56 13.71 2.54
CA LEU A 130 -13.23 14.11 1.16
C LEU A 130 -13.51 15.61 0.92
N GLY A 131 -14.53 16.19 1.56
CA GLY A 131 -14.85 17.61 1.42
C GLY A 131 -14.14 18.56 2.39
N ARG A 132 -13.40 18.08 3.39
CA ARG A 132 -12.82 18.90 4.48
C ARG A 132 -11.30 18.79 4.62
N GLY A 133 -10.70 17.71 4.11
CA GLY A 133 -9.26 17.48 4.23
C GLY A 133 -8.89 16.36 5.22
N PRO A 134 -7.59 16.06 5.34
CA PRO A 134 -7.08 14.83 5.95
C PRO A 134 -7.09 14.90 7.47
N ALA A 135 -8.25 14.63 8.08
CA ALA A 135 -8.39 14.58 9.53
C ALA A 135 -8.83 13.19 10.01
N ILE A 136 -8.10 12.63 10.96
CA ILE A 136 -8.53 11.40 11.63
C ILE A 136 -9.78 11.70 12.46
N PRO A 137 -10.86 10.90 12.32
CA PRO A 137 -12.06 11.13 13.09
C PRO A 137 -11.82 10.84 14.58
N GLY A 138 -12.34 11.72 15.44
CA GLY A 138 -12.26 11.54 16.89
C GLY A 138 -13.11 10.35 17.41
N PHE A 139 -12.78 9.88 18.61
CA PHE A 139 -13.37 8.69 19.22
C PHE A 139 -14.90 8.69 19.27
N PHE A 140 -15.51 9.85 19.57
CA PHE A 140 -16.97 10.01 19.71
C PHE A 140 -17.68 10.38 18.39
N ARG A 141 -16.95 10.49 17.27
CA ARG A 141 -17.52 10.88 15.99
C ARG A 141 -18.49 9.81 15.47
N ARG A 142 -19.67 10.20 14.99
CA ARG A 142 -20.59 9.27 14.32
C ARG A 142 -19.96 8.73 13.02
N GLY A 143 -20.28 7.48 12.68
CA GLY A 143 -19.73 6.81 11.49
C GLY A 143 -18.33 6.23 11.66
N VAL A 144 -17.85 6.13 12.90
CA VAL A 144 -16.58 5.48 13.26
C VAL A 144 -16.86 4.09 13.84
N ASP A 145 -16.31 3.05 13.21
CA ASP A 145 -16.20 1.71 13.77
C ASP A 145 -14.73 1.43 14.18
N ARG A 146 -14.57 0.51 15.15
CA ARG A 146 -13.31 0.19 15.85
C ARG A 146 -12.67 1.42 16.48
N ARG A 147 -13.48 2.27 17.11
CA ARG A 147 -13.15 3.57 17.73
C ARG A 147 -11.87 3.59 18.56
N ARG A 148 -11.50 2.51 19.25
CA ARG A 148 -10.21 2.43 19.97
C ARG A 148 -8.98 2.71 19.09
N HIS A 149 -9.08 2.54 17.77
CA HIS A 149 -8.02 2.84 16.82
C HIS A 149 -7.95 4.34 16.45
N THR A 150 -8.76 5.21 17.07
CA THR A 150 -8.61 6.66 17.00
C THR A 150 -7.79 7.22 18.17
N LEU A 151 -7.42 6.39 19.14
CA LEU A 151 -6.72 6.83 20.35
C LEU A 151 -5.23 6.61 20.19
N ARG A 152 -4.45 7.70 20.17
CA ARG A 152 -2.99 7.65 20.15
C ARG A 152 -2.48 7.80 21.59
N LEU A 153 -1.83 6.76 22.11
CA LEU A 153 -1.27 6.72 23.47
C LEU A 153 0.12 6.07 23.40
N PRO A 154 1.17 6.80 22.98
CA PRO A 154 2.47 6.22 22.63
C PRO A 154 3.17 5.54 23.81
N ALA A 155 2.99 6.04 25.04
CA ALA A 155 3.52 5.41 26.25
C ALA A 155 2.95 4.00 26.46
N LEU A 156 1.63 3.84 26.27
CA LEU A 156 0.94 2.56 26.44
C LEU A 156 1.16 1.63 25.24
N ALA A 157 1.37 2.19 24.04
CA ALA A 157 1.60 1.45 22.81
C ALA A 157 2.78 0.48 22.92
N ARG A 158 3.85 0.86 23.65
CA ARG A 158 5.04 0.01 23.88
C ARG A 158 4.72 -1.32 24.56
N LEU A 159 3.71 -1.36 25.45
CA LEU A 159 3.31 -2.60 26.13
C LEU A 159 2.65 -3.61 25.18
N PHE A 160 2.02 -3.13 24.12
CA PHE A 160 1.39 -3.96 23.09
C PHE A 160 2.35 -4.33 21.95
N ALA A 161 3.54 -3.73 21.91
CA ALA A 161 4.52 -3.88 20.86
C ALA A 161 5.42 -5.13 21.01
N LYS A 162 5.05 -6.09 21.87
CA LYS A 162 5.85 -7.29 22.13
C LYS A 162 5.93 -8.14 20.85
N PRO A 163 7.14 -8.53 20.39
CA PRO A 163 7.30 -9.40 19.22
C PRO A 163 6.56 -10.73 19.40
N GLY A 164 5.85 -11.20 18.37
CA GLY A 164 5.15 -12.48 18.42
C GLY A 164 4.78 -13.02 17.03
N ARG A 165 4.16 -14.19 16.97
CA ARG A 165 3.81 -14.90 15.71
C ARG A 165 2.31 -14.87 15.38
N ARG A 166 1.60 -13.85 15.85
CA ARG A 166 0.15 -13.74 15.68
C ARG A 166 -0.21 -13.54 14.20
N GLN A 167 -0.91 -14.51 13.62
CA GLN A 167 -1.38 -14.45 12.23
C GLN A 167 -2.74 -13.76 12.05
N ARG A 168 -3.56 -13.65 13.10
CA ARG A 168 -4.89 -13.02 12.99
C ARG A 168 -4.76 -11.51 12.76
N GLY A 169 -5.58 -10.98 11.85
CA GLY A 169 -5.71 -9.53 11.63
C GLY A 169 -4.50 -8.90 10.94
N ILE A 170 -3.80 -9.65 10.09
CA ILE A 170 -2.80 -9.12 9.17
C ILE A 170 -3.51 -8.43 8.02
N LYS A 171 -3.06 -7.22 7.67
CA LYS A 171 -3.58 -6.41 6.58
C LYS A 171 -2.45 -5.53 6.04
N SER A 172 -2.12 -5.68 4.77
CA SER A 172 -1.11 -4.89 4.05
C SER A 172 -1.40 -3.40 3.95
N CYS A 173 -2.63 -2.97 4.24
CA CYS A 173 -3.07 -1.58 4.23
C CYS A 173 -2.35 -0.65 5.24
N ASN A 174 -1.59 -1.22 6.18
CA ASN A 174 -0.79 -0.48 7.17
C ASN A 174 0.24 -1.46 7.78
N MET A 175 1.32 -1.74 7.04
CA MET A 175 2.41 -2.61 7.49
C MET A 175 3.76 -1.96 7.28
N GLY A 176 4.70 -2.20 8.19
CA GLY A 176 6.08 -1.73 8.06
C GLY A 176 7.06 -2.92 8.00
N PHE A 177 8.03 -2.87 7.10
CA PHE A 177 9.05 -3.90 6.94
C PHE A 177 10.42 -3.28 6.66
N TRP A 178 11.48 -3.94 7.10
CA TRP A 178 12.80 -3.66 6.53
C TRP A 178 12.81 -4.10 5.06
N ARG A 179 13.37 -3.27 4.18
CA ARG A 179 13.42 -3.57 2.74
C ARG A 179 14.14 -4.90 2.49
N ASP A 180 15.26 -5.13 3.18
CA ASP A 180 16.04 -6.36 3.04
C ASP A 180 15.26 -7.61 3.47
N ASP A 181 14.37 -7.50 4.47
CA ASP A 181 13.50 -8.62 4.85
C ASP A 181 12.49 -8.95 3.74
N LEU A 182 11.92 -7.94 3.07
CA LEU A 182 11.04 -8.14 1.92
C LEU A 182 11.80 -8.76 0.74
N LEU A 183 13.01 -8.28 0.43
CA LEU A 183 13.86 -8.85 -0.61
C LEU A 183 14.24 -10.31 -0.29
N ARG A 184 14.57 -10.59 0.98
CA ARG A 184 14.93 -11.93 1.45
C ARG A 184 13.81 -12.95 1.34
N ILE A 185 12.54 -12.53 1.48
CA ILE A 185 11.38 -13.41 1.25
C ILE A 185 10.82 -13.33 -0.17
N ASN A 186 11.42 -12.53 -1.06
CA ASN A 186 10.97 -12.28 -2.43
C ASN A 186 9.64 -11.50 -2.54
N GLY A 187 9.31 -10.63 -1.59
CA GLY A 187 8.13 -9.76 -1.67
C GLY A 187 6.80 -10.51 -1.65
N PHE A 188 5.75 -9.93 -2.24
CA PHE A 188 4.45 -10.56 -2.42
C PHE A 188 4.48 -11.67 -3.47
N ASN A 189 3.63 -12.68 -3.32
CA ASN A 189 3.52 -13.76 -4.29
C ASN A 189 2.65 -13.32 -5.48
N GLU A 190 3.26 -13.12 -6.65
CA GLU A 190 2.59 -12.68 -7.88
C GLU A 190 1.83 -13.79 -8.60
N ALA A 191 1.93 -15.05 -8.14
CA ALA A 191 1.03 -16.09 -8.60
C ALA A 191 -0.40 -15.91 -8.03
N MET A 192 -0.57 -15.09 -6.99
CA MET A 192 -1.88 -14.73 -6.47
C MET A 192 -2.53 -13.68 -7.35
N THR A 193 -3.74 -13.97 -7.83
CA THR A 193 -4.56 -13.06 -8.63
C THR A 193 -5.86 -12.74 -7.89
N GLY A 194 -6.49 -11.63 -8.24
CA GLY A 194 -7.72 -11.23 -7.56
C GLY A 194 -7.46 -10.74 -6.13
N TRP A 195 -8.46 -10.90 -5.27
CA TRP A 195 -8.45 -10.31 -3.93
C TRP A 195 -8.18 -11.34 -2.83
N GLY A 196 -7.25 -11.02 -1.94
CA GLY A 196 -7.09 -11.66 -0.64
C GLY A 196 -6.01 -12.75 -0.58
N ARG A 197 -5.62 -13.03 0.67
CA ARG A 197 -4.56 -13.96 1.11
C ARG A 197 -3.13 -13.49 0.85
N GLU A 198 -2.90 -12.50 0.02
CA GLU A 198 -1.56 -11.99 -0.27
C GLU A 198 -0.86 -11.42 0.97
N ASP A 199 -1.61 -10.70 1.81
CA ASP A 199 -1.13 -10.16 3.08
C ASP A 199 -0.73 -11.25 4.08
N THR A 200 -1.55 -12.29 4.14
CA THR A 200 -1.43 -13.40 5.08
C THR A 200 -0.30 -14.34 4.66
N GLU A 201 -0.19 -14.62 3.36
CA GLU A 201 0.85 -15.48 2.81
C GLU A 201 2.24 -14.85 2.94
N LEU A 202 2.37 -13.55 2.65
CA LEU A 202 3.62 -12.81 2.88
C LEU A 202 4.07 -12.92 4.35
N ALA A 203 3.15 -12.70 5.28
CA ALA A 203 3.45 -12.76 6.70
C ALA A 203 3.77 -14.19 7.17
N VAL A 204 3.10 -15.22 6.63
CA VAL A 204 3.44 -16.62 6.89
C VAL A 204 4.88 -16.91 6.44
N ARG A 205 5.27 -16.49 5.23
CA ARG A 205 6.66 -16.60 4.76
C ARG A 205 7.63 -15.85 5.66
N ALA A 206 7.29 -14.63 6.08
CA ALA A 206 8.09 -13.87 7.04
C ALA A 206 8.28 -14.63 8.37
N PHE A 207 7.24 -15.26 8.91
CA PHE A 207 7.35 -16.08 10.12
C PHE A 207 8.23 -17.31 9.90
N HIS A 208 8.12 -18.00 8.76
CA HIS A 208 9.02 -19.11 8.41
C HIS A 208 10.48 -18.63 8.27
N ALA A 209 10.68 -17.42 7.78
CA ALA A 209 11.98 -16.77 7.65
C ALA A 209 12.58 -16.29 8.99
N GLY A 210 11.88 -16.50 10.11
CA GLY A 210 12.32 -16.13 11.45
C GLY A 210 11.86 -14.76 11.94
N LEU A 211 11.12 -13.98 11.12
CA LEU A 211 10.59 -12.69 11.58
C LEU A 211 9.52 -12.87 12.64
N LEU A 212 9.36 -11.83 13.45
CA LEU A 212 8.23 -11.67 14.37
C LEU A 212 7.38 -10.46 13.95
N ARG A 213 6.15 -10.41 14.43
CA ARG A 213 5.23 -9.29 14.27
C ARG A 213 5.25 -8.42 15.51
N ARG A 214 5.20 -7.10 15.32
CA ARG A 214 4.92 -6.11 16.37
C ARG A 214 3.66 -5.34 16.00
N ASP A 215 2.71 -5.24 16.92
CA ASP A 215 1.47 -4.50 16.70
C ASP A 215 1.62 -3.03 17.08
N LEU A 216 1.31 -2.10 16.16
CA LEU A 216 1.20 -0.67 16.43
C LEU A 216 -0.20 -0.38 16.97
N ARG A 217 -0.48 -0.84 18.18
CA ARG A 217 -1.72 -0.51 18.88
C ARG A 217 -1.56 0.82 19.58
N LEU A 218 -2.56 1.71 19.45
CA LEU A 218 -2.56 3.05 20.03
C LEU A 218 -1.47 3.97 19.45
N SER A 219 -0.98 3.65 18.24
CA SER A 219 0.10 4.30 17.52
C SER A 219 -0.01 3.92 16.04
N GLY A 220 0.59 4.66 15.11
CA GLY A 220 0.54 4.35 13.67
C GLY A 220 -0.90 4.28 13.14
N LEU A 221 -1.74 5.23 13.55
CA LEU A 221 -3.18 5.23 13.30
C LEU A 221 -3.50 5.67 11.87
N ALA A 222 -4.52 5.05 11.29
CA ALA A 222 -5.05 5.41 9.98
C ALA A 222 -6.56 5.16 9.93
N ALA A 223 -7.26 5.99 9.17
CA ALA A 223 -8.69 5.91 8.89
C ALA A 223 -8.91 5.41 7.47
N HIS A 224 -9.57 4.26 7.36
CA HIS A 224 -9.98 3.68 6.10
C HIS A 224 -11.26 4.37 5.62
N LEU A 225 -11.20 4.95 4.42
CA LEU A 225 -12.36 5.51 3.75
C LEU A 225 -13.31 4.38 3.34
N TYR A 226 -14.60 4.57 3.60
CA TYR A 226 -15.60 3.59 3.22
C TYR A 226 -15.68 3.48 1.71
N HIS A 227 -15.50 2.26 1.21
CA HIS A 227 -15.91 1.86 -0.11
C HIS A 227 -16.70 0.55 -0.03
N ARG A 228 -17.49 0.26 -1.07
CA ARG A 228 -18.19 -1.03 -1.16
C ARG A 228 -17.15 -2.13 -1.36
N THR A 229 -17.11 -3.06 -0.41
CA THR A 229 -16.22 -4.23 -0.45
C THR A 229 -17.01 -5.46 -0.90
N ARG A 230 -16.42 -6.31 -1.75
CA ARG A 230 -16.90 -7.68 -1.98
C ARG A 230 -16.47 -8.56 -0.81
N LYS A 231 -17.22 -8.51 0.32
CA LYS A 231 -16.76 -9.05 1.62
C LYS A 231 -16.79 -10.57 1.76
N HIS A 232 -17.31 -11.30 0.79
CA HIS A 232 -17.41 -12.75 0.85
C HIS A 232 -17.18 -13.34 -0.54
N VAL A 233 -15.96 -13.80 -0.79
CA VAL A 233 -15.70 -14.78 -1.85
C VAL A 233 -15.66 -16.13 -1.14
N VAL A 234 -16.69 -16.96 -1.36
CA VAL A 234 -16.65 -18.37 -0.97
C VAL A 234 -15.71 -19.08 -1.94
N GLY A 235 -14.68 -19.75 -1.44
CA GLY A 235 -13.62 -20.36 -2.26
C GLY A 235 -12.67 -19.31 -2.85
N ASN A 236 -11.76 -18.77 -2.03
CA ASN A 236 -10.77 -17.82 -2.54
C ASN A 236 -9.76 -18.58 -3.41
N PRO A 237 -9.50 -18.16 -4.66
CA PRO A 237 -8.56 -18.87 -5.53
C PRO A 237 -7.16 -18.94 -4.94
N ASN A 238 -6.77 -18.03 -4.04
CA ASN A 238 -5.45 -17.99 -3.42
C ASN A 238 -5.33 -18.86 -2.15
N ASP A 239 -6.40 -19.53 -1.71
CA ASP A 239 -6.36 -20.39 -0.52
C ASP A 239 -5.34 -21.54 -0.69
N HIS A 240 -5.30 -22.17 -1.88
CA HIS A 240 -4.36 -23.26 -2.15
C HIS A 240 -2.88 -22.83 -2.07
N ILE A 241 -2.56 -21.60 -2.49
CA ILE A 241 -1.19 -21.05 -2.42
C ILE A 241 -0.79 -20.82 -0.97
N LEU A 242 -1.70 -20.26 -0.15
CA LEU A 242 -1.46 -20.06 1.28
C LEU A 242 -1.30 -21.39 2.01
N GLU A 243 -2.09 -22.40 1.67
CA GLU A 243 -1.99 -23.75 2.23
C GLU A 243 -0.69 -24.43 1.83
N ASP A 244 -0.26 -24.34 0.57
CA ASP A 244 1.03 -24.87 0.11
C ASP A 244 2.20 -24.22 0.86
N THR A 245 2.16 -22.89 1.00
CA THR A 245 3.14 -22.10 1.76
C THR A 245 3.28 -22.61 3.20
N ARG A 246 2.14 -22.87 3.87
CA ARG A 246 2.11 -23.40 5.23
C ARG A 246 2.66 -24.83 5.30
N ARG A 247 2.16 -25.72 4.43
CA ARG A 247 2.50 -27.14 4.41
C ARG A 247 3.99 -27.34 4.15
N ARG A 248 4.55 -26.66 3.16
CA ARG A 248 5.96 -26.78 2.75
C ARG A 248 6.90 -25.86 3.52
N ARG A 249 6.35 -25.03 4.42
CA ARG A 249 7.08 -24.01 5.18
C ARG A 249 7.92 -23.09 4.28
N LEU A 250 7.34 -22.67 3.16
CA LEU A 250 8.03 -21.83 2.18
C LEU A 250 8.46 -20.52 2.85
N ILE A 251 9.67 -20.07 2.52
CA ILE A 251 10.24 -18.79 2.98
C ILE A 251 10.27 -17.77 1.84
N ARG A 252 10.38 -18.24 0.59
CA ARG A 252 10.39 -17.43 -0.62
C ARG A 252 9.30 -17.92 -1.57
N CYS A 253 8.64 -16.99 -2.27
CA CYS A 253 7.82 -17.32 -3.43
C CYS A 253 8.67 -17.34 -4.71
N GLU A 254 8.19 -18.05 -5.73
CA GLU A 254 8.87 -18.13 -7.04
C GLU A 254 8.70 -16.82 -7.81
N LYS A 255 7.46 -16.39 -8.04
CA LYS A 255 7.12 -15.12 -8.67
C LYS A 255 6.96 -14.03 -7.61
N GLY A 256 7.89 -13.09 -7.57
CA GLY A 256 7.95 -12.06 -6.54
C GLY A 256 8.79 -10.85 -6.96
N VAL A 257 9.26 -10.08 -5.98
CA VAL A 257 9.97 -8.80 -6.19
C VAL A 257 11.23 -8.92 -7.06
N GLY A 258 11.90 -10.07 -7.06
CA GLY A 258 13.10 -10.30 -7.86
C GLY A 258 12.92 -10.02 -9.35
N GLN A 259 11.70 -10.20 -9.88
CA GLN A 259 11.37 -9.95 -11.29
C GLN A 259 11.42 -8.47 -11.69
N HIS A 260 11.35 -7.55 -10.72
CA HIS A 260 11.27 -6.11 -10.95
C HIS A 260 12.56 -5.38 -10.55
N LEU A 261 13.58 -6.09 -10.03
CA LEU A 261 14.82 -5.45 -9.58
C LEU A 261 15.57 -4.79 -10.75
N ASP A 262 15.58 -5.43 -11.92
CA ASP A 262 16.23 -4.87 -13.11
C ASP A 262 15.44 -3.69 -13.69
N GLU A 263 14.10 -3.71 -13.62
CA GLU A 263 13.22 -2.58 -14.00
C GLU A 263 13.60 -1.31 -13.23
N PHE A 264 14.05 -1.46 -11.98
CA PHE A 264 14.38 -0.36 -11.08
C PHE A 264 15.85 -0.37 -10.63
N ALA A 265 16.75 -0.93 -11.46
CA ALA A 265 18.19 -0.82 -11.23
C ALA A 265 18.64 0.65 -11.16
N THR A 266 17.97 1.50 -11.96
CA THR A 266 18.00 2.95 -11.82
C THR A 266 16.76 3.41 -11.06
N ALA A 267 16.95 4.25 -10.04
CA ALA A 267 15.85 4.79 -9.26
C ALA A 267 14.88 5.59 -10.16
N PRO A 268 13.54 5.40 -10.02
CA PRO A 268 12.58 6.16 -10.80
C PRO A 268 12.72 7.68 -10.60
N ALA A 269 12.40 8.44 -11.64
CA ALA A 269 12.39 9.90 -11.54
C ALA A 269 11.38 10.41 -10.50
N ASP A 270 11.74 11.51 -9.84
CA ASP A 270 10.77 12.30 -9.10
C ASP A 270 9.78 12.93 -10.09
N LEU A 271 8.48 12.88 -9.80
CA LEU A 271 7.46 13.48 -10.67
C LEU A 271 7.69 14.97 -10.95
N ARG A 272 8.41 15.69 -10.08
CA ARG A 272 8.81 17.09 -10.32
C ARG A 272 9.77 17.27 -11.49
N THR A 273 10.59 16.26 -11.79
CA THR A 273 11.60 16.33 -12.87
C THR A 273 11.06 15.84 -14.21
N ILE A 274 9.90 15.20 -14.20
CA ILE A 274 9.19 14.80 -15.42
C ILE A 274 8.50 16.06 -15.93
N GLY A 275 9.03 16.68 -16.99
CA GLY A 275 8.48 17.90 -17.59
C GLY A 275 6.97 17.82 -17.87
N ARG A 276 6.31 18.98 -18.06
CA ARG A 276 4.87 19.11 -18.34
C ARG A 276 4.36 17.97 -19.25
N PRO A 277 3.14 17.46 -19.01
CA PRO A 277 2.74 16.12 -19.44
C PRO A 277 3.04 15.88 -20.93
N LEU A 278 3.69 14.74 -21.20
CA LEU A 278 3.77 14.17 -22.55
C LEU A 278 2.38 14.21 -23.16
N GLN A 279 2.18 15.05 -24.17
CA GLN A 279 0.94 15.09 -24.97
C GLN A 279 0.74 13.81 -25.79
N HIS A 280 1.64 12.82 -25.73
CA HIS A 280 1.59 11.64 -26.58
C HIS A 280 1.68 10.40 -25.70
N TRP A 281 0.52 9.79 -25.49
CA TRP A 281 0.41 8.39 -25.10
C TRP A 281 0.90 7.54 -26.28
N PRO A 282 1.67 6.45 -26.08
CA PRO A 282 1.85 5.46 -27.14
C PRO A 282 0.48 4.82 -27.40
N THR A 283 -0.15 5.17 -28.51
CA THR A 283 -1.38 4.54 -29.03
C THR A 283 -1.10 3.09 -29.43
N VAL A 284 -0.89 2.21 -28.44
CA VAL A 284 -0.86 0.75 -28.66
C VAL A 284 -2.29 0.20 -28.78
N LEU A 285 -3.30 1.05 -28.66
CA LEU A 285 -4.73 0.70 -28.78
C LEU A 285 -5.31 0.91 -30.20
N GLU A 286 -4.65 1.68 -31.07
CA GLU A 286 -5.12 1.85 -32.46
C GLU A 286 -4.72 0.67 -33.36
N ASP A 287 -3.56 0.05 -33.11
CA ASP A 287 -3.10 -1.12 -33.89
C ASP A 287 -3.86 -2.43 -33.56
N MET A 288 -4.60 -2.50 -32.44
CA MET A 288 -5.40 -3.68 -32.10
C MET A 288 -6.87 -3.59 -32.51
N LEU A 289 -7.38 -2.40 -32.83
CA LEU A 289 -8.78 -2.19 -33.25
C LEU A 289 -8.95 -1.97 -34.76
N GLY A 290 -7.85 -1.90 -35.52
CA GLY A 290 -7.86 -1.76 -36.98
C GLY A 290 -8.12 -3.04 -37.79
N ALA A 291 -8.32 -4.21 -37.15
CA ALA A 291 -8.44 -5.50 -37.85
C ALA A 291 -9.83 -6.15 -37.77
N ALA A 292 -10.90 -5.37 -37.59
CA ALA A 292 -12.28 -5.86 -37.74
C ALA A 292 -12.94 -5.19 -38.96
N GLN A 293 -12.75 -5.78 -40.14
CA GLN A 293 -13.60 -5.49 -41.29
C GLN A 293 -15.03 -5.98 -41.00
N PRO A 294 -16.08 -5.20 -41.33
CA PRO A 294 -17.45 -5.67 -41.24
C PRO A 294 -17.72 -6.64 -42.40
N ALA A 295 -18.08 -7.89 -42.09
CA ALA A 295 -18.67 -8.80 -43.05
C ALA A 295 -20.07 -8.27 -43.41
N THR A 296 -20.23 -7.80 -44.65
CA THR A 296 -21.53 -7.52 -45.27
C THR A 296 -21.85 -8.59 -46.31
N ALA A 297 -23.07 -9.13 -46.18
CA ALA A 297 -23.86 -9.95 -47.10
C ALA A 297 -23.38 -11.38 -47.41
#